data_AF-A0A5N7MJC4-F1
#
_entry.id   AF-A0A5N7MJC4-F1
#
_cell.length_a   1.000
_cell.length_b   1.000
_cell.length_c   1.000
_cell.angle_alpha   90.00
_cell.angle_beta   90.00
_cell.angle_gamma   90.00
#
_symmetry.space_group_name_H-M   'P 1'
#
loop_
_entity.id
_entity.type
_entity.pdbx_description
1 polymer ?
#
loop_
_entity_poly.entity_id
_entity_poly.type
_entity_poly.pdbx_seq_one_letter_code
_entity_poly.pdbx_strand_id
1 'polypeptide(L)'
;MSFPSLQSIDFLISGEPGALITVTETIDGRLDFHVQVTDVIANDIDRPDTADLRGLFFHVSNESVLAGLSISGANVTNYAVKANGVMQVQGDVTMSGEVGKAVGPFDIGIEFSTSGIGKDDIKETTFTLASSVPLSLDLVLQQHFGLRLTSVSDNGQGRALSLKLAGQLTGTPKILNPVPLDPVPTDPTPDPTPTDPTPDNPTPPPVDPTPIVTLPGGSYDDLIEAGDGNDTIHGGLGNDEMQGEGGDDVIVGGTDDGHLSWTDGALGVTIGDNLYGNDGRDTYLYKKGDGVDLIWDFQPGQDIIRLTGYTLADVDSFTFVRTVGNRIPTDPHDKIAVILDDGGDAIVFNDFPGPSADDVAIVFADGATCPPRGFSSLRRPIRLQTRLRVLQDRRQGAALSSPPPSRSTSTVATVRTS
;
A
#
# COMPACT_ATOMS: atom_id res chain seq x y z
N MET A 1 -13.30 -30.01 14.07
CA MET A 1 -11.91 -29.82 13.63
C MET A 1 -11.81 -28.38 13.19
N SER A 2 -10.86 -27.60 13.72
CA SER A 2 -10.67 -26.22 13.26
C SER A 2 -10.12 -26.28 11.84
N PHE A 3 -10.80 -25.66 10.87
CA PHE A 3 -10.16 -25.37 9.59
C PHE A 3 -9.03 -24.38 9.85
N PRO A 4 -7.87 -24.48 9.19
CA PRO A 4 -6.90 -23.40 9.20
C PRO A 4 -7.58 -22.16 8.61
N SER A 5 -7.40 -21.02 9.27
CA SER A 5 -7.87 -19.74 8.73
C SER A 5 -7.02 -19.42 7.51
N LEU A 6 -7.65 -19.22 6.35
CA LEU A 6 -6.92 -18.86 5.12
C LEU A 6 -6.25 -17.51 5.31
N GLN A 7 -5.18 -17.26 4.56
CA GLN A 7 -4.44 -16.01 4.66
C GLN A 7 -4.13 -15.42 3.30
N SER A 8 -3.93 -14.10 3.25
CA SER A 8 -3.43 -13.39 2.07
C SER A 8 -2.34 -12.39 2.45
N ILE A 9 -1.43 -12.09 1.52
CA ILE A 9 -0.42 -11.06 1.68
C ILE A 9 -0.15 -10.34 0.36
N ASP A 10 -0.03 -9.02 0.45
CA ASP A 10 0.30 -8.14 -0.67
C ASP A 10 1.74 -7.64 -0.51
N PHE A 11 2.46 -7.47 -1.62
CA PHE A 11 3.72 -6.73 -1.64
C PHE A 11 4.02 -6.09 -2.99
N LEU A 12 4.76 -4.99 -2.94
CA LEU A 12 5.18 -4.23 -4.10
C LEU A 12 6.64 -4.56 -4.46
N ILE A 13 6.87 -4.90 -5.72
CA ILE A 13 8.18 -4.81 -6.36
C ILE A 13 8.27 -3.42 -6.99
N SER A 14 8.97 -2.52 -6.30
CA SER A 14 9.06 -1.12 -6.71
C SER A 14 9.85 -0.91 -8.00
N GLY A 15 9.36 -0.02 -8.85
CA GLY A 15 10.01 0.42 -10.09
C GLY A 15 9.07 1.30 -10.92
N GLU A 16 9.59 1.84 -12.02
CA GLU A 16 8.85 2.67 -12.99
C GLU A 16 8.94 1.98 -14.36
N PRO A 17 7.96 1.14 -14.75
CA PRO A 17 6.86 0.60 -13.94
C PRO A 17 7.31 -0.55 -13.00
N GLY A 18 6.49 -0.84 -11.97
CA GLY A 18 6.70 -1.86 -10.95
C GLY A 18 5.68 -3.02 -11.02
N ALA A 19 5.52 -3.78 -9.93
CA ALA A 19 4.37 -4.68 -9.79
C ALA A 19 3.93 -4.93 -8.35
N LEU A 20 2.61 -4.96 -8.14
CA LEU A 20 1.94 -5.46 -6.94
C LEU A 20 1.70 -6.96 -7.08
N ILE A 21 2.01 -7.73 -6.05
CA ILE A 21 1.76 -9.17 -6.01
C ILE A 21 0.97 -9.50 -4.76
N THR A 22 -0.19 -10.12 -4.95
CA THR A 22 -1.01 -10.70 -3.88
C THR A 22 -0.87 -12.20 -3.91
N VAL A 23 -0.63 -12.81 -2.75
CA VAL A 23 -0.58 -14.27 -2.57
C VAL A 23 -1.65 -14.68 -1.57
N THR A 24 -2.52 -15.60 -1.97
CA THR A 24 -3.67 -16.05 -1.20
C THR A 24 -3.62 -17.56 -0.99
N GLU A 25 -3.81 -18.02 0.25
CA GLU A 25 -4.03 -19.43 0.57
C GLU A 25 -5.42 -19.87 0.14
N THR A 26 -5.53 -21.07 -0.41
CA THR A 26 -6.81 -21.68 -0.75
C THR A 26 -7.15 -22.83 0.19
N ILE A 27 -8.44 -23.14 0.31
CA ILE A 27 -8.95 -24.22 1.17
C ILE A 27 -8.38 -25.60 0.81
N ASP A 28 -7.95 -25.77 -0.44
CA ASP A 28 -7.34 -27.01 -0.95
C ASP A 28 -5.82 -27.08 -0.71
N GLY A 29 -5.25 -26.14 0.04
CA GLY A 29 -3.82 -26.09 0.36
C GLY A 29 -2.96 -25.66 -0.82
N ARG A 30 -3.45 -24.72 -1.64
CA ARG A 30 -2.71 -24.10 -2.75
C ARG A 30 -2.39 -22.65 -2.43
N LEU A 31 -1.52 -22.04 -3.23
CA LEU A 31 -1.27 -20.61 -3.21
C LEU A 31 -1.68 -20.01 -4.55
N ASP A 32 -2.64 -19.11 -4.53
CA ASP A 32 -3.02 -18.31 -5.68
C ASP A 32 -2.26 -16.99 -5.67
N PHE A 33 -1.66 -16.66 -6.81
CA PHE A 33 -0.93 -15.42 -7.03
C PHE A 33 -1.72 -14.55 -7.99
N HIS A 34 -1.81 -13.28 -7.65
CA HIS A 34 -2.25 -12.21 -8.53
C HIS A 34 -1.10 -11.23 -8.73
N VAL A 35 -0.78 -10.86 -9.96
CA VAL A 35 0.37 -10.00 -10.31
C VAL A 35 -0.12 -8.82 -11.14
N GLN A 36 -0.24 -7.67 -10.48
CA GLN A 36 -0.51 -6.32 -10.96
C GLN A 36 0.71 -5.56 -11.49
N VAL A 37 0.87 -5.18 -12.77
CA VAL A 37 1.90 -4.17 -13.16
C VAL A 37 1.44 -2.79 -12.67
N THR A 38 2.27 -2.10 -11.88
CA THR A 38 1.95 -0.78 -11.32
C THR A 38 2.68 0.33 -12.07
N ASP A 39 1.99 1.45 -12.31
CA ASP A 39 2.57 2.64 -12.93
C ASP A 39 3.16 3.58 -11.86
N VAL A 40 4.19 4.35 -12.23
CA VAL A 40 4.64 5.54 -11.52
C VAL A 40 4.81 6.59 -12.61
N ILE A 41 3.84 7.48 -12.77
CA ILE A 41 3.95 8.56 -13.75
C ILE A 41 4.84 9.63 -13.12
N ALA A 42 6.10 9.66 -13.56
CA ALA A 42 7.03 10.71 -13.22
C ALA A 42 6.60 12.01 -13.93
N ASN A 43 5.72 12.80 -13.31
CA ASN A 43 5.57 14.26 -13.47
C ASN A 43 5.51 14.86 -14.89
N ASP A 44 5.15 14.12 -15.94
CA ASP A 44 5.07 14.71 -17.29
C ASP A 44 3.77 14.35 -18.00
N ILE A 45 3.25 15.35 -18.68
CA ILE A 45 1.94 15.47 -19.33
C ILE A 45 1.80 14.55 -20.57
N ASP A 46 2.51 13.43 -20.65
CA ASP A 46 2.50 12.54 -21.82
C ASP A 46 2.64 11.05 -21.45
N ARG A 47 1.48 10.40 -21.31
CA ARG A 47 1.18 8.94 -21.41
C ARG A 47 1.78 8.02 -20.32
N PRO A 48 0.97 7.08 -19.78
CA PRO A 48 1.37 6.16 -18.72
C PRO A 48 2.54 5.26 -19.12
N ASP A 49 3.41 4.91 -18.16
CA ASP A 49 4.47 3.95 -18.40
C ASP A 49 3.89 2.53 -18.46
N THR A 50 3.74 2.04 -19.68
CA THR A 50 3.18 0.72 -19.96
C THR A 50 4.28 -0.33 -20.03
N ALA A 51 4.07 -1.46 -19.36
CA ALA A 51 4.92 -2.64 -19.53
C ALA A 51 4.10 -3.92 -19.61
N ASP A 52 4.68 -4.90 -20.29
CA ASP A 52 4.14 -6.25 -20.41
C ASP A 52 4.84 -7.14 -19.37
N LEU A 53 4.04 -7.82 -18.57
CA LEU A 53 4.51 -8.84 -17.64
C LEU A 53 5.04 -10.03 -18.43
N ARG A 54 6.33 -10.34 -18.26
CA ARG A 54 7.00 -11.40 -19.02
C ARG A 54 7.47 -12.57 -18.18
N GLY A 55 7.83 -12.33 -16.93
CA GLY A 55 8.14 -13.42 -16.01
C GLY A 55 8.29 -13.00 -14.57
N LEU A 56 8.05 -13.96 -13.68
CA LEU A 56 8.22 -13.82 -12.24
C LEU A 56 9.14 -14.93 -11.74
N PHE A 57 10.07 -14.58 -10.88
CA PHE A 57 11.06 -15.48 -10.29
C PHE A 57 11.03 -15.32 -8.79
N PHE A 58 11.16 -16.40 -8.02
CA PHE A 58 11.19 -16.28 -6.56
C PHE A 58 11.83 -17.50 -5.88
N HIS A 59 12.28 -17.25 -4.65
CA HIS A 59 12.72 -18.30 -3.73
C HIS A 59 11.55 -18.84 -2.94
N VAL A 60 11.73 -20.04 -2.40
CA VAL A 60 10.83 -20.63 -1.41
C VAL A 60 11.61 -20.97 -0.15
N SER A 61 10.98 -20.82 1.01
CA SER A 61 11.59 -21.12 2.30
C SER A 61 11.84 -22.62 2.51
N ASN A 62 11.06 -23.48 1.84
CA ASN A 62 11.16 -24.93 1.92
C ASN A 62 11.32 -25.57 0.53
N GLU A 63 12.56 -25.79 0.13
CA GLU A 63 12.91 -26.40 -1.16
C GLU A 63 12.43 -27.85 -1.32
N SER A 64 12.01 -28.54 -0.25
CA SER A 64 11.52 -29.92 -0.37
C SER A 64 10.23 -30.03 -1.19
N VAL A 65 9.45 -28.94 -1.28
CA VAL A 65 8.19 -28.91 -2.03
C VAL A 65 8.40 -28.75 -3.54
N LEU A 66 9.61 -28.35 -3.97
CA LEU A 66 9.93 -28.13 -5.38
C LEU A 66 9.76 -29.41 -6.20
N ALA A 67 10.08 -30.56 -5.61
CA ALA A 67 9.82 -31.85 -6.21
C ALA A 67 8.30 -32.15 -6.17
N GLY A 68 7.62 -31.95 -7.31
CA GLY A 68 6.18 -32.16 -7.44
C GLY A 68 5.34 -30.90 -7.32
N LEU A 69 5.97 -29.72 -7.28
CA LEU A 69 5.27 -28.45 -7.46
C LEU A 69 4.71 -28.35 -8.89
N SER A 70 3.45 -27.99 -9.01
CA SER A 70 2.80 -27.65 -10.28
C SER A 70 2.37 -26.19 -10.27
N ILE A 71 2.60 -25.50 -11.38
CA ILE A 71 2.22 -24.10 -11.59
C ILE A 71 1.25 -24.06 -12.77
N SER A 72 0.10 -23.42 -12.58
CA SER A 72 -0.94 -23.32 -13.60
C SER A 72 -1.61 -21.95 -13.57
N GLY A 73 -1.87 -21.36 -14.73
CA GLY A 73 -2.61 -20.11 -14.88
C GLY A 73 -2.89 -19.87 -16.36
N ALA A 74 -3.91 -19.08 -16.70
CA ALA A 74 -4.30 -18.87 -18.09
C ALA A 74 -3.19 -18.26 -18.95
N ASN A 75 -2.35 -17.40 -18.37
CA ASN A 75 -1.23 -16.77 -19.05
C ASN A 75 0.12 -17.44 -18.77
N VAL A 76 0.17 -18.50 -17.96
CA VAL A 76 1.41 -19.26 -17.71
C VAL A 76 1.70 -20.13 -18.93
N THR A 77 2.73 -19.77 -19.70
CA THR A 77 3.11 -20.51 -20.90
C THR A 77 4.24 -21.50 -20.63
N ASN A 78 5.09 -21.22 -19.64
CA ASN A 78 6.15 -22.12 -19.20
C ASN A 78 6.60 -21.83 -17.77
N TYR A 79 7.32 -22.76 -17.15
CA TYR A 79 7.99 -22.52 -15.88
C TYR A 79 9.20 -23.44 -15.69
N ALA A 80 10.12 -23.03 -14.83
CA ALA A 80 11.29 -23.79 -14.42
C ALA A 80 11.33 -23.85 -12.88
N VAL A 81 11.67 -25.03 -12.37
CA VAL A 81 11.82 -25.28 -10.94
C VAL A 81 13.15 -25.98 -10.70
N LYS A 82 14.03 -25.34 -9.93
CA LYS A 82 15.31 -25.90 -9.52
C LYS A 82 15.86 -25.10 -8.33
N ALA A 83 16.05 -25.78 -7.21
CA ALA A 83 16.63 -25.18 -6.00
C ALA A 83 17.88 -24.34 -6.31
N ASN A 84 17.84 -23.05 -5.95
CA ASN A 84 18.87 -22.03 -6.18
C ASN A 84 19.53 -22.12 -7.57
N GLY A 85 18.73 -22.38 -8.61
CA GLY A 85 19.24 -22.79 -9.91
C GLY A 85 18.55 -22.16 -11.12
N VAL A 86 17.51 -21.36 -10.90
CA VAL A 86 16.71 -20.75 -11.95
C VAL A 86 17.14 -19.29 -12.14
N MET A 87 17.79 -19.03 -13.27
CA MET A 87 18.10 -17.68 -13.77
C MET A 87 17.40 -17.36 -15.09
N GLN A 88 16.79 -18.38 -15.70
CA GLN A 88 16.13 -18.30 -16.99
C GLN A 88 15.12 -19.44 -17.08
N VAL A 89 13.94 -19.14 -17.62
CA VAL A 89 12.92 -20.15 -17.96
C VAL A 89 13.18 -20.60 -19.39
N GLN A 90 12.85 -19.74 -20.36
CA GLN A 90 13.18 -19.91 -21.78
C GLN A 90 13.38 -18.54 -22.44
N GLY A 91 14.05 -18.53 -23.60
CA GLY A 91 14.17 -17.33 -24.45
C GLY A 91 14.66 -16.09 -23.69
N ASP A 92 13.88 -15.03 -23.74
CA ASP A 92 14.16 -13.72 -23.13
C ASP A 92 13.69 -13.59 -21.66
N VAL A 93 13.09 -14.65 -21.11
CA VAL A 93 12.57 -14.70 -19.74
C VAL A 93 13.71 -15.11 -18.81
N THR A 94 14.51 -14.11 -18.42
CA THR A 94 15.73 -14.28 -17.62
C THR A 94 15.94 -13.14 -16.63
N MET A 95 16.54 -13.47 -15.48
CA MET A 95 17.03 -12.49 -14.50
C MET A 95 18.54 -12.24 -14.62
N SER A 96 19.20 -12.72 -15.68
CA SER A 96 20.63 -12.44 -15.91
C SER A 96 20.93 -10.94 -15.93
N GLY A 97 21.98 -10.49 -15.23
CA GLY A 97 22.32 -9.07 -15.09
C GLY A 97 22.52 -8.68 -13.63
N GLU A 98 22.68 -7.39 -13.36
CA GLU A 98 22.96 -6.89 -12.01
C GLU A 98 21.87 -7.26 -10.99
N VAL A 99 20.59 -7.15 -11.37
CA VAL A 99 19.47 -7.51 -10.48
C VAL A 99 19.50 -8.98 -10.07
N GLY A 100 19.61 -9.91 -11.02
CA GLY A 100 19.66 -11.33 -10.66
C GLY A 100 20.98 -11.77 -10.02
N LYS A 101 22.08 -11.02 -10.17
CA LYS A 101 23.31 -11.25 -9.37
C LYS A 101 23.10 -10.87 -7.90
N ALA A 102 22.21 -9.93 -7.61
CA ALA A 102 21.97 -9.46 -6.26
C ALA A 102 21.04 -10.40 -5.46
N VAL A 103 20.01 -10.96 -6.11
CA VAL A 103 18.95 -11.72 -5.42
C VAL A 103 18.74 -13.15 -5.92
N GLY A 104 19.31 -13.53 -7.07
CA GLY A 104 19.27 -14.89 -7.61
C GLY A 104 20.57 -15.66 -7.36
N PRO A 105 20.69 -16.89 -7.87
CA PRO A 105 19.71 -17.67 -8.63
C PRO A 105 18.49 -18.10 -7.80
N PHE A 106 17.31 -18.10 -8.41
CA PHE A 106 16.02 -18.38 -7.75
C PHE A 106 15.68 -19.88 -7.76
N ASP A 107 14.63 -20.26 -7.01
CA ASP A 107 14.10 -21.62 -7.02
C ASP A 107 13.09 -21.86 -8.14
N ILE A 108 12.26 -20.85 -8.42
CA ILE A 108 11.16 -20.90 -9.36
C ILE A 108 11.30 -19.73 -10.34
N GLY A 109 10.99 -20.00 -11.62
CA GLY A 109 10.80 -18.98 -12.65
C GLY A 109 9.58 -19.33 -13.49
N ILE A 110 8.74 -18.35 -13.76
CA ILE A 110 7.48 -18.48 -14.50
C ILE A 110 7.56 -17.56 -15.71
N GLU A 111 7.20 -18.08 -16.88
CA GLU A 111 7.01 -17.34 -18.11
C GLU A 111 5.54 -17.04 -18.33
N PHE A 112 5.24 -15.77 -18.60
CA PHE A 112 3.91 -15.32 -18.98
C PHE A 112 3.88 -14.98 -20.46
N SER A 113 2.82 -15.40 -21.14
CA SER A 113 2.48 -14.99 -22.51
C SER A 113 3.46 -15.41 -23.62
N THR A 114 3.27 -14.87 -24.83
CA THR A 114 4.19 -14.94 -25.97
C THR A 114 4.97 -13.64 -26.16
N SER A 115 6.23 -13.72 -26.62
CA SER A 115 7.10 -12.55 -26.81
C SER A 115 6.69 -11.75 -28.06
N GLY A 116 6.46 -10.44 -27.93
CA GLY A 116 6.32 -9.51 -29.05
C GLY A 116 5.52 -8.24 -28.74
N ILE A 117 6.01 -7.09 -29.22
CA ILE A 117 5.34 -5.78 -29.09
C ILE A 117 3.92 -5.85 -29.66
N GLY A 118 2.91 -5.51 -28.85
CA GLY A 118 1.51 -5.39 -29.26
C GLY A 118 0.81 -6.72 -29.61
N LYS A 119 1.37 -7.85 -29.18
CA LYS A 119 0.70 -9.15 -29.32
C LYS A 119 -0.10 -9.53 -28.08
N ASP A 120 0.47 -9.29 -26.89
CA ASP A 120 -0.14 -9.60 -25.61
C ASP A 120 0.30 -8.56 -24.56
N ASP A 121 -0.45 -7.45 -24.45
CA ASP A 121 -0.19 -6.39 -23.46
C ASP A 121 -0.69 -6.84 -22.06
N ILE A 122 -0.03 -7.85 -21.48
CA ILE A 122 -0.44 -8.41 -20.18
C ILE A 122 0.07 -7.50 -19.07
N LYS A 123 -0.84 -6.72 -18.50
CA LYS A 123 -0.57 -5.90 -17.31
C LYS A 123 -0.96 -6.61 -16.01
N GLU A 124 -1.68 -7.72 -16.11
CA GLU A 124 -2.24 -8.42 -14.97
C GLU A 124 -2.36 -9.91 -15.27
N THR A 125 -2.06 -10.75 -14.30
CA THR A 125 -2.26 -12.20 -14.43
C THR A 125 -2.46 -12.89 -13.09
N THR A 126 -3.11 -14.05 -13.13
CA THR A 126 -3.22 -14.96 -11.99
C THR A 126 -2.60 -16.33 -12.31
N PHE A 127 -2.02 -16.95 -11.30
CA PHE A 127 -1.57 -18.34 -11.37
C PHE A 127 -1.60 -19.01 -10.00
N THR A 128 -1.68 -20.33 -9.99
CA THR A 128 -1.77 -21.15 -8.78
C THR A 128 -0.53 -22.03 -8.64
N LEU A 129 0.05 -22.07 -7.45
CA LEU A 129 1.00 -23.08 -7.00
C LEU A 129 0.25 -24.18 -6.26
N ALA A 130 0.50 -25.42 -6.66
CA ALA A 130 0.00 -26.59 -5.95
C ALA A 130 1.11 -27.63 -5.78
N SER A 131 1.01 -28.43 -4.72
CA SER A 131 1.90 -29.54 -4.46
C SER A 131 1.11 -30.74 -3.92
N SER A 132 1.81 -31.87 -3.75
CA SER A 132 1.27 -33.06 -3.09
C SER A 132 1.05 -32.87 -1.58
N VAL A 133 1.69 -31.86 -1.00
CA VAL A 133 1.48 -31.40 0.37
C VAL A 133 0.84 -30.02 0.36
N PRO A 134 -0.07 -29.70 1.31
CA PRO A 134 -0.64 -28.36 1.43
C PRO A 134 0.46 -27.30 1.55
N LEU A 135 0.31 -26.24 0.76
CA LEU A 135 1.14 -25.05 0.82
C LEU A 135 0.50 -24.01 1.75
N SER A 136 1.34 -23.10 2.26
CA SER A 136 0.93 -21.94 3.07
C SER A 136 1.83 -20.76 2.75
N LEU A 137 1.47 -19.56 3.19
CA LEU A 137 2.25 -18.34 2.95
C LEU A 137 3.67 -18.42 3.50
N ASP A 138 3.91 -19.24 4.53
CA ASP A 138 5.26 -19.53 5.05
C ASP A 138 6.24 -19.97 3.94
N LEU A 139 5.74 -20.56 2.86
CA LEU A 139 6.56 -20.97 1.72
C LEU A 139 7.24 -19.77 1.03
N VAL A 140 6.57 -18.63 0.96
CA VAL A 140 7.01 -17.46 0.19
C VAL A 140 7.32 -16.24 1.04
N LEU A 141 6.89 -16.23 2.31
CA LEU A 141 7.21 -15.16 3.25
C LEU A 141 8.72 -14.98 3.41
N GLN A 142 9.13 -13.72 3.44
CA GLN A 142 10.52 -13.28 3.53
C GLN A 142 11.41 -13.72 2.35
N GLN A 143 10.83 -14.25 1.27
CA GLN A 143 11.58 -14.66 0.09
C GLN A 143 11.77 -13.52 -0.89
N HIS A 144 12.86 -13.57 -1.66
CA HIS A 144 13.10 -12.59 -2.71
C HIS A 144 12.36 -12.99 -3.99
N PHE A 145 11.82 -11.96 -4.64
CA PHE A 145 11.17 -12.03 -5.93
C PHE A 145 11.95 -11.21 -6.96
N GLY A 146 11.96 -11.70 -8.19
CA GLY A 146 12.49 -11.04 -9.37
C GLY A 146 11.40 -10.91 -10.42
N LEU A 147 11.27 -9.71 -10.99
CA LEU A 147 10.26 -9.39 -11.99
C LEU A 147 10.92 -9.07 -13.33
N ARG A 148 10.37 -9.62 -14.41
CA ARG A 148 10.79 -9.33 -15.78
C ARG A 148 9.64 -8.64 -16.51
N LEU A 149 9.89 -7.39 -16.94
CA LEU A 149 8.96 -6.57 -17.70
C LEU A 149 9.50 -6.29 -19.11
N THR A 150 8.71 -6.50 -20.14
CA THR A 150 9.04 -6.18 -21.54
C THR A 150 8.14 -5.08 -22.07
N SER A 151 8.42 -4.59 -23.28
CA SER A 151 7.64 -3.52 -23.92
C SER A 151 7.43 -2.30 -23.03
N VAL A 152 8.42 -2.00 -22.20
CA VAL A 152 8.42 -0.88 -21.27
C VAL A 152 8.47 0.40 -22.09
N SER A 153 7.54 1.31 -21.87
CA SER A 153 7.63 2.68 -22.39
C SER A 153 8.48 3.56 -21.49
N ASP A 154 8.98 4.64 -22.08
CA ASP A 154 9.64 5.74 -21.39
C ASP A 154 8.81 6.99 -21.71
N ASN A 155 7.98 7.43 -20.76
CA ASN A 155 7.17 8.64 -20.88
C ASN A 155 6.37 8.68 -22.20
N GLY A 156 5.70 7.56 -22.54
CA GLY A 156 4.90 7.44 -23.76
C GLY A 156 5.66 7.30 -25.09
N GLN A 157 7.00 7.32 -25.09
CA GLN A 157 7.83 7.24 -26.30
C GLN A 157 8.33 5.81 -26.55
N GLY A 158 7.61 5.08 -27.41
CA GLY A 158 8.00 3.73 -27.82
C GLY A 158 7.82 2.67 -26.72
N ARG A 159 7.90 1.39 -27.10
CA ARG A 159 7.74 0.23 -26.20
C ARG A 159 8.83 -0.80 -26.44
N ALA A 160 10.07 -0.34 -26.58
CA ALA A 160 11.21 -1.17 -26.93
C ALA A 160 12.10 -1.52 -25.72
N LEU A 161 11.84 -0.90 -24.56
CA LEU A 161 12.62 -1.11 -23.36
C LEU A 161 12.16 -2.36 -22.61
N SER A 162 13.00 -2.77 -21.67
CA SER A 162 12.73 -3.93 -20.85
C SER A 162 13.41 -3.78 -19.50
N LEU A 163 12.69 -4.12 -18.43
CA LEU A 163 13.13 -3.93 -17.06
C LEU A 163 13.25 -5.27 -16.33
N LYS A 164 14.17 -5.28 -15.37
CA LYS A 164 14.31 -6.33 -14.37
C LYS A 164 14.28 -5.65 -13.02
N LEU A 165 13.40 -6.11 -12.15
CA LEU A 165 13.26 -5.59 -10.79
C LEU A 165 13.40 -6.72 -9.80
N ALA A 166 13.63 -6.37 -8.54
CA ALA A 166 13.60 -7.31 -7.44
C ALA A 166 12.97 -6.66 -6.22
N GLY A 167 12.27 -7.47 -5.43
CA GLY A 167 11.70 -7.10 -4.15
C GLY A 167 11.76 -8.29 -3.20
N GLN A 168 11.42 -8.08 -1.94
CA GLN A 168 11.30 -9.15 -0.96
C GLN A 168 9.88 -9.14 -0.41
N LEU A 169 9.22 -10.30 -0.37
CA LEU A 169 7.90 -10.43 0.23
C LEU A 169 8.05 -10.28 1.75
N THR A 170 7.84 -9.06 2.23
CA THR A 170 7.88 -8.71 3.65
C THR A 170 6.51 -8.17 4.06
N GLY A 171 6.12 -8.44 5.31
CA GLY A 171 4.79 -8.06 5.79
C GLY A 171 4.21 -9.13 6.70
N THR A 172 2.99 -8.89 7.17
CA THR A 172 2.23 -9.84 8.00
C THR A 172 1.01 -10.31 7.21
N PRO A 173 0.85 -11.63 6.99
CA PRO A 173 -0.36 -12.17 6.38
C PRO A 173 -1.65 -11.70 7.06
N LYS A 174 -2.63 -11.35 6.25
CA LYS A 174 -4.02 -11.05 6.63
C LYS A 174 -4.77 -12.37 6.74
N ILE A 175 -5.60 -12.56 7.77
CA ILE A 175 -6.46 -13.73 7.87
C ILE A 175 -7.74 -13.49 7.05
N LEU A 176 -7.97 -14.33 6.05
CA LEU A 176 -9.22 -14.47 5.33
C LEU A 176 -10.12 -15.40 6.17
N ASN A 177 -10.96 -14.82 7.04
CA ASN A 177 -11.88 -15.61 7.83
C ASN A 177 -12.81 -16.40 6.89
N PRO A 178 -12.91 -17.75 6.99
CA PRO A 178 -14.06 -18.41 6.41
C PRO A 178 -15.28 -17.92 7.19
N VAL A 179 -16.31 -17.45 6.49
CA VAL A 179 -17.65 -17.28 7.07
C VAL A 179 -17.92 -18.53 7.91
N PRO A 180 -18.25 -18.42 9.21
CA PRO A 180 -18.64 -19.58 9.99
C PRO A 180 -19.75 -20.28 9.22
N LEU A 181 -19.53 -21.52 8.77
CA LEU A 181 -20.63 -22.34 8.29
C LEU A 181 -21.62 -22.40 9.43
N ASP A 182 -22.77 -21.74 9.26
CA ASP A 182 -23.87 -21.82 10.21
C ASP A 182 -24.05 -23.30 10.58
N PRO A 183 -24.14 -23.63 11.88
CA PRO A 183 -24.37 -25.01 12.26
C PRO A 183 -25.65 -25.47 11.55
N VAL A 184 -25.51 -26.49 10.69
CA VAL A 184 -26.62 -27.15 10.01
C VAL A 184 -27.74 -27.33 11.05
N PRO A 185 -28.94 -26.74 10.84
CA PRO A 185 -30.02 -26.88 11.79
C PRO A 185 -30.27 -28.36 12.04
N THR A 186 -29.99 -28.83 13.25
CA THR A 186 -30.42 -30.15 13.68
C THR A 186 -31.91 -30.07 13.92
N ASP A 187 -32.69 -30.22 12.86
CA ASP A 187 -34.13 -30.31 12.93
C ASP A 187 -34.53 -31.53 13.78
N PRO A 188 -35.26 -31.36 14.90
CA PRO A 188 -35.96 -32.46 15.52
C PRO A 188 -37.38 -32.55 14.94
N THR A 189 -37.59 -33.65 14.25
CA THR A 189 -38.86 -34.35 13.99
C THR A 189 -39.81 -33.81 12.91
N PRO A 190 -40.37 -34.71 12.07
CA PRO A 190 -41.34 -34.34 11.05
C PRO A 190 -42.75 -34.24 11.64
N ASP A 191 -43.60 -33.45 10.94
CA ASP A 191 -45.05 -33.63 10.71
C ASP A 191 -45.95 -32.47 11.22
N PRO A 192 -47.10 -32.13 10.60
CA PRO A 192 -47.58 -32.34 9.21
C PRO A 192 -47.87 -31.04 8.43
N THR A 193 -47.80 -31.16 7.10
CA THR A 193 -48.51 -30.52 5.96
C THR A 193 -49.52 -29.36 6.22
N PRO A 194 -49.59 -28.33 5.33
CA PRO A 194 -49.85 -26.93 5.67
C PRO A 194 -51.30 -26.47 5.49
N THR A 195 -51.67 -25.36 6.14
CA THR A 195 -52.82 -24.55 5.74
C THR A 195 -52.49 -23.05 5.73
N ASP A 196 -52.72 -22.49 4.55
CA ASP A 196 -53.02 -21.10 4.17
C ASP A 196 -51.87 -20.17 3.72
N PRO A 197 -52.07 -19.41 2.59
CA PRO A 197 -51.03 -18.70 1.87
C PRO A 197 -50.89 -17.27 2.39
N THR A 198 -49.65 -16.80 2.53
CA THR A 198 -49.36 -15.37 2.55
C THR A 198 -48.41 -15.03 1.40
N PRO A 199 -48.50 -13.81 0.83
CA PRO A 199 -47.92 -13.48 -0.46
C PRO A 199 -46.40 -13.40 -0.38
N ASP A 200 -45.77 -13.84 -1.48
CA ASP A 200 -44.34 -13.80 -1.76
C ASP A 200 -43.64 -12.56 -1.19
N ASN A 201 -42.85 -12.76 -0.14
CA ASN A 201 -41.64 -11.97 0.05
C ASN A 201 -40.58 -12.68 -0.79
N PRO A 202 -40.01 -12.08 -1.86
CA PRO A 202 -38.94 -12.73 -2.59
C PRO A 202 -37.82 -12.98 -1.59
N THR A 203 -37.45 -14.25 -1.44
CA THR A 203 -36.23 -14.65 -0.76
C THR A 203 -35.11 -13.74 -1.27
N PRO A 204 -34.35 -13.03 -0.41
CA PRO A 204 -33.14 -12.38 -0.89
C PRO A 204 -32.32 -13.45 -1.61
N PRO A 205 -31.78 -13.18 -2.80
CA PRO A 205 -30.95 -14.15 -3.50
C PRO A 205 -29.84 -14.61 -2.55
N PRO A 206 -29.34 -15.85 -2.70
CA PRO A 206 -28.19 -16.30 -1.95
C PRO A 206 -27.11 -15.22 -2.03
N VAL A 207 -26.63 -14.74 -0.88
CA VAL A 207 -25.40 -13.97 -0.81
C VAL A 207 -24.30 -14.89 -1.34
N ASP A 208 -24.01 -14.75 -2.64
CA ASP A 208 -22.74 -15.19 -3.20
C ASP A 208 -21.66 -14.51 -2.34
N PRO A 209 -20.58 -15.21 -1.94
CA PRO A 209 -19.40 -14.51 -1.46
C PRO A 209 -18.99 -13.57 -2.61
N THR A 210 -19.20 -12.27 -2.41
CA THR A 210 -18.89 -11.25 -3.41
C THR A 210 -17.46 -11.48 -3.89
N PRO A 211 -17.22 -11.48 -5.21
CA PRO A 211 -15.86 -11.53 -5.71
C PRO A 211 -15.10 -10.35 -5.11
N ILE A 212 -13.87 -10.57 -4.65
CA ILE A 212 -12.94 -9.48 -4.32
C ILE A 212 -12.89 -8.56 -5.54
N VAL A 213 -13.43 -7.35 -5.45
CA VAL A 213 -13.38 -6.39 -6.56
C VAL A 213 -12.08 -5.62 -6.42
N THR A 214 -11.24 -5.68 -7.46
CA THR A 214 -10.06 -4.81 -7.57
C THR A 214 -10.41 -3.65 -8.49
N LEU A 215 -10.40 -2.44 -7.96
CA LEU A 215 -10.68 -1.21 -8.70
C LEU A 215 -9.40 -0.36 -8.81
N PRO A 216 -8.70 -0.42 -9.95
CA PRO A 216 -7.56 0.45 -10.20
C PRO A 216 -8.04 1.81 -10.74
N GLY A 217 -7.70 2.87 -10.03
CA GLY A 217 -7.73 4.25 -10.47
C GLY A 217 -6.59 4.57 -11.43
N GLY A 218 -6.64 5.79 -11.97
CA GLY A 218 -5.83 6.27 -13.06
C GLY A 218 -4.74 7.24 -12.61
N SER A 219 -4.54 8.26 -13.45
CA SER A 219 -3.56 9.33 -13.22
C SER A 219 -4.21 10.69 -12.97
N TYR A 220 -5.48 10.67 -12.62
CA TYR A 220 -6.34 11.82 -12.49
C TYR A 220 -7.05 11.71 -11.16
N ASP A 221 -7.50 12.83 -10.63
CA ASP A 221 -8.44 12.87 -9.50
C ASP A 221 -9.68 12.01 -9.84
N ASP A 222 -9.79 10.86 -9.19
CA ASP A 222 -10.83 9.86 -9.41
C ASP A 222 -11.88 9.88 -8.29
N LEU A 223 -13.10 9.47 -8.63
CA LEU A 223 -14.13 9.11 -7.66
C LEU A 223 -14.35 7.60 -7.78
N ILE A 224 -14.05 6.86 -6.71
CA ILE A 224 -14.18 5.41 -6.66
C ILE A 224 -15.17 5.02 -5.58
N GLU A 225 -16.21 4.31 -5.98
CA GLU A 225 -17.26 3.73 -5.13
C GLU A 225 -17.21 2.21 -5.32
N ALA A 226 -16.76 1.46 -4.31
CA ALA A 226 -16.51 0.03 -4.45
C ALA A 226 -17.77 -0.84 -4.33
N GLY A 227 -18.70 -0.44 -3.45
CA GLY A 227 -19.97 -1.12 -3.27
C GLY A 227 -19.97 -2.05 -2.06
N ASP A 228 -20.98 -2.94 -2.00
CA ASP A 228 -20.98 -4.01 -1.00
C ASP A 228 -19.95 -5.09 -1.40
N GLY A 229 -19.05 -5.45 -0.49
CA GLY A 229 -18.02 -6.46 -0.69
C GLY A 229 -16.78 -6.21 0.15
N ASN A 230 -15.87 -7.18 0.17
CA ASN A 230 -14.52 -6.92 0.66
C ASN A 230 -13.67 -6.54 -0.56
N ASP A 231 -13.38 -5.27 -0.70
CA ASP A 231 -12.82 -4.72 -1.91
C ASP A 231 -11.36 -4.30 -1.74
N THR A 232 -10.67 -4.15 -2.87
CA THR A 232 -9.33 -3.59 -2.93
C THR A 232 -9.35 -2.41 -3.89
N ILE A 233 -9.21 -1.22 -3.31
CA ILE A 233 -9.31 0.08 -3.98
C ILE A 233 -7.92 0.67 -4.11
N HIS A 234 -7.59 1.13 -5.31
CA HIS A 234 -6.36 1.87 -5.58
C HIS A 234 -6.71 3.18 -6.28
N GLY A 235 -6.40 4.34 -5.69
CA GLY A 235 -6.61 5.64 -6.32
C GLY A 235 -5.61 5.88 -7.46
N GLY A 236 -4.34 5.55 -7.22
CA GLY A 236 -3.30 5.61 -8.24
C GLY A 236 -2.52 6.91 -8.15
N LEU A 237 -2.69 7.82 -9.11
CA LEU A 237 -2.15 9.18 -8.98
C LEU A 237 -3.28 10.19 -9.15
N GLY A 238 -3.15 11.30 -8.45
CA GLY A 238 -4.19 12.32 -8.42
C GLY A 238 -4.58 12.59 -6.98
N ASN A 239 -5.61 13.40 -6.81
CA ASN A 239 -6.23 13.66 -5.52
C ASN A 239 -7.60 13.00 -5.53
N ASP A 240 -7.67 11.78 -5.01
CA ASP A 240 -8.79 10.88 -5.22
C ASP A 240 -9.84 10.99 -4.12
N GLU A 241 -11.07 10.57 -4.43
CA GLU A 241 -12.13 10.32 -3.47
C GLU A 241 -12.53 8.85 -3.55
N MET A 242 -12.33 8.11 -2.46
CA MET A 242 -12.50 6.65 -2.43
C MET A 242 -13.41 6.20 -1.31
N GLN A 243 -14.41 5.39 -1.65
CA GLN A 243 -15.38 4.83 -0.72
C GLN A 243 -15.39 3.30 -0.81
N GLY A 244 -15.01 2.66 0.31
CA GLY A 244 -15.17 1.22 0.56
C GLY A 244 -16.62 0.79 0.50
N GLU A 245 -17.46 1.52 1.22
CA GLU A 245 -18.89 1.22 1.41
C GLU A 245 -19.10 0.05 2.36
N GLY A 246 -19.33 -1.18 1.88
CA GLY A 246 -19.81 -2.25 2.75
C GLY A 246 -18.93 -3.48 2.77
N GLY A 247 -18.05 -3.64 3.74
CA GLY A 247 -17.25 -4.85 3.96
C GLY A 247 -15.86 -4.51 4.49
N ASP A 248 -15.00 -5.52 4.60
CA ASP A 248 -13.63 -5.32 5.08
C ASP A 248 -12.72 -4.95 3.91
N ASP A 249 -12.43 -3.65 3.74
CA ASP A 249 -11.77 -3.13 2.54
C ASP A 249 -10.26 -2.92 2.69
N VAL A 250 -9.57 -2.88 1.55
CA VAL A 250 -8.17 -2.45 1.44
C VAL A 250 -8.13 -1.21 0.55
N ILE A 251 -7.74 -0.08 1.12
CA ILE A 251 -7.75 1.21 0.42
C ILE A 251 -6.31 1.72 0.30
N VAL A 252 -5.90 2.04 -0.92
CA VAL A 252 -4.60 2.64 -1.24
C VAL A 252 -4.85 3.95 -1.95
N GLY A 253 -4.49 5.07 -1.30
CA GLY A 253 -4.45 6.42 -1.90
C GLY A 253 -3.69 6.40 -3.21
N GLY A 254 -2.39 6.22 -3.06
CA GLY A 254 -1.45 6.30 -4.17
C GLY A 254 -0.59 7.54 -3.98
N THR A 255 -0.04 8.09 -5.06
CA THR A 255 0.79 9.30 -4.95
C THR A 255 -0.02 10.52 -5.36
N ASP A 256 -0.08 11.50 -4.46
CA ASP A 256 -0.92 12.68 -4.60
C ASP A 256 -0.13 14.01 -4.53
N ASP A 257 -0.82 15.14 -4.73
CA ASP A 257 -0.26 16.50 -4.61
C ASP A 257 -0.45 17.09 -3.19
N GLY A 258 -0.87 16.26 -2.25
CA GLY A 258 -1.03 16.56 -0.84
C GLY A 258 0.30 16.97 -0.20
N HIS A 259 0.25 18.01 0.62
CA HIS A 259 1.47 18.53 1.24
C HIS A 259 1.18 19.33 2.51
N LEU A 260 2.22 19.40 3.35
CA LEU A 260 2.26 20.22 4.54
C LEU A 260 2.94 21.57 4.24
N SER A 261 2.39 22.66 4.78
CA SER A 261 3.00 23.99 4.74
C SER A 261 3.09 24.59 6.14
N TRP A 262 4.20 25.24 6.45
CA TRP A 262 4.40 25.89 7.74
C TRP A 262 4.50 27.41 7.57
N THR A 263 3.45 28.13 7.95
CA THR A 263 3.43 29.60 7.90
C THR A 263 3.28 30.15 9.33
N ASP A 264 4.23 30.98 9.76
CA ASP A 264 4.26 31.61 11.09
C ASP A 264 4.08 30.63 12.27
N GLY A 265 4.56 29.39 12.10
CA GLY A 265 4.45 28.34 13.10
C GLY A 265 3.08 27.65 13.17
N ALA A 266 2.18 27.92 12.23
CA ALA A 266 0.95 27.18 12.01
C ALA A 266 1.13 26.17 10.87
N LEU A 267 0.60 24.97 11.08
CA LEU A 267 0.51 23.93 10.06
C LEU A 267 -0.70 24.23 9.15
N GLY A 268 -0.44 24.42 7.86
CA GLY A 268 -1.40 24.30 6.78
C GLY A 268 -1.28 22.91 6.16
N VAL A 269 -2.42 22.31 5.85
CA VAL A 269 -2.51 20.97 5.25
C VAL A 269 -3.28 21.11 3.94
N THR A 270 -2.70 20.61 2.85
CA THR A 270 -3.41 20.34 1.60
C THR A 270 -3.58 18.84 1.53
N ILE A 271 -4.82 18.37 1.43
CA ILE A 271 -5.14 16.95 1.25
C ILE A 271 -5.02 16.60 -0.22
N GLY A 272 -4.37 15.48 -0.52
CA GLY A 272 -4.51 14.84 -1.81
C GLY A 272 -5.69 13.88 -1.79
N ASP A 273 -5.56 12.73 -1.14
CA ASP A 273 -6.63 11.72 -1.16
C ASP A 273 -7.65 11.84 -0.02
N ASN A 274 -8.92 11.55 -0.32
CA ASN A 274 -10.04 11.50 0.62
C ASN A 274 -10.56 10.06 0.71
N LEU A 275 -10.25 9.39 1.82
CA LEU A 275 -10.47 7.96 2.00
C LEU A 275 -11.59 7.70 3.01
N TYR A 276 -12.56 6.88 2.60
CA TYR A 276 -13.69 6.43 3.42
C TYR A 276 -13.70 4.90 3.45
N GLY A 277 -13.60 4.32 4.64
CA GLY A 277 -13.75 2.87 4.82
C GLY A 277 -15.22 2.47 4.84
N ASN A 278 -16.04 3.26 5.52
CA ASN A 278 -17.44 3.05 5.83
C ASN A 278 -17.67 1.84 6.75
N ASP A 279 -18.45 0.85 6.32
CA ASP A 279 -18.88 -0.27 7.16
C ASP A 279 -17.90 -1.45 7.04
N GLY A 280 -17.02 -1.65 8.01
CA GLY A 280 -16.22 -2.88 8.08
C GLY A 280 -14.85 -2.66 8.69
N ARG A 281 -13.99 -3.68 8.65
CA ARG A 281 -12.62 -3.60 9.18
C ARG A 281 -11.65 -3.22 8.09
N ASP A 282 -11.44 -1.93 7.95
CA ASP A 282 -10.74 -1.42 6.79
C ASP A 282 -9.23 -1.33 7.02
N THR A 283 -8.49 -1.57 5.95
CA THR A 283 -7.03 -1.44 5.92
C THR A 283 -6.60 -0.37 4.94
N TYR A 284 -6.09 0.75 5.45
CA TYR A 284 -5.46 1.79 4.64
C TYR A 284 -3.97 1.49 4.49
N LEU A 285 -3.51 1.30 3.25
CA LEU A 285 -2.08 1.14 2.96
C LEU A 285 -1.51 2.49 2.54
N TYR A 286 -0.51 2.95 3.28
CA TYR A 286 0.18 4.20 3.00
C TYR A 286 1.67 3.94 2.87
N LYS A 287 2.28 4.46 1.82
CA LYS A 287 3.69 4.26 1.48
C LYS A 287 4.43 5.59 1.55
N LYS A 288 5.72 5.49 1.84
CA LYS A 288 6.65 6.62 1.70
C LYS A 288 6.60 7.23 0.29
N GLY A 289 6.29 8.52 0.24
CA GLY A 289 6.15 9.33 -0.96
C GLY A 289 4.71 9.51 -1.44
N ASP A 290 3.71 9.00 -0.70
CA ASP A 290 2.31 9.05 -1.13
C ASP A 290 1.71 10.46 -0.98
N GLY A 291 2.24 11.32 -0.09
CA GLY A 291 1.79 12.70 0.04
C GLY A 291 0.93 12.92 1.29
N VAL A 292 -0.26 13.50 1.18
CA VAL A 292 -1.07 13.80 2.39
C VAL A 292 -2.54 13.39 2.24
N ASP A 293 -2.86 12.24 2.81
CA ASP A 293 -4.20 11.67 2.74
C ASP A 293 -5.06 12.08 3.94
N LEU A 294 -6.37 12.13 3.72
CA LEU A 294 -7.39 12.29 4.75
C LEU A 294 -8.24 11.02 4.85
N ILE A 295 -8.19 10.37 6.00
CA ILE A 295 -9.12 9.30 6.35
C ILE A 295 -10.30 9.90 7.13
N TRP A 296 -11.51 9.68 6.62
CA TRP A 296 -12.70 10.41 7.04
C TRP A 296 -13.44 9.81 8.24
N ASP A 297 -13.39 8.50 8.39
CA ASP A 297 -14.28 7.74 9.26
C ASP A 297 -13.58 6.62 10.02
N PHE A 298 -12.25 6.72 10.16
CA PHE A 298 -11.42 5.75 10.85
C PHE A 298 -11.98 5.36 12.23
N GLN A 299 -12.17 4.06 12.43
CA GLN A 299 -12.72 3.42 13.62
C GLN A 299 -11.61 2.69 14.41
N PRO A 300 -11.09 3.26 15.51
CA PRO A 300 -10.05 2.63 16.31
C PRO A 300 -10.48 1.27 16.87
N GLY A 301 -9.59 0.29 16.79
CA GLY A 301 -9.83 -1.08 17.24
C GLY A 301 -10.57 -1.95 16.21
N GLN A 302 -11.01 -1.33 15.11
CA GLN A 302 -11.61 -1.99 13.96
C GLN A 302 -10.70 -1.85 12.74
N ASP A 303 -10.33 -0.61 12.42
CA ASP A 303 -9.54 -0.29 11.22
C ASP A 303 -8.04 -0.24 11.51
N ILE A 304 -7.26 -0.41 10.45
CA ILE A 304 -5.79 -0.45 10.51
C ILE A 304 -5.20 0.40 9.40
N ILE A 305 -4.18 1.17 9.74
CA ILE A 305 -3.27 1.81 8.79
C ILE A 305 -1.97 1.03 8.76
N ARG A 306 -1.50 0.68 7.57
CA ARG A 306 -0.22 0.00 7.35
C ARG A 306 0.72 0.94 6.62
N LEU A 307 1.85 1.23 7.25
CA LEU A 307 2.89 2.08 6.69
C LEU A 307 3.98 1.24 6.06
N THR A 308 4.31 1.52 4.80
CA THR A 308 5.44 0.90 4.10
C THR A 308 6.53 1.95 3.85
N GLY A 309 7.79 1.58 4.14
CA GLY A 309 8.92 2.52 4.07
C GLY A 309 9.07 3.46 5.28
N TYR A 310 8.18 3.35 6.28
CA TYR A 310 8.28 4.06 7.57
C TYR A 310 8.44 3.10 8.74
N THR A 311 9.30 3.50 9.68
CA THR A 311 9.44 2.94 11.02
C THR A 311 8.89 3.93 12.04
N LEU A 312 8.64 3.47 13.26
CA LEU A 312 8.19 4.36 14.33
C LEU A 312 9.19 5.49 14.63
N ALA A 313 10.47 5.30 14.28
CA ALA A 313 11.52 6.31 14.47
C ALA A 313 11.44 7.47 13.45
N ASP A 314 10.74 7.28 12.34
CA ASP A 314 10.60 8.29 11.30
C ASP A 314 9.51 9.32 11.64
N VAL A 315 8.49 8.91 12.41
CA VAL A 315 7.38 9.78 12.84
C VAL A 315 7.90 11.04 13.54
N ASP A 316 7.70 12.19 12.89
CA ASP A 316 8.11 13.48 13.41
C ASP A 316 7.19 13.93 14.54
N SER A 317 5.87 13.97 14.30
CA SER A 317 4.93 14.48 15.28
C SER A 317 3.46 14.09 15.05
N PHE A 318 2.68 14.18 16.13
CA PHE A 318 1.22 14.14 16.11
C PHE A 318 0.70 15.55 16.44
N THR A 319 -0.08 16.15 15.56
CA THR A 319 -0.55 17.52 15.75
C THR A 319 -1.99 17.72 15.32
N PHE A 320 -2.69 18.62 16.02
CA PHE A 320 -4.00 19.09 15.56
C PHE A 320 -3.83 19.95 14.32
N VAL A 321 -4.72 19.73 13.35
CA VAL A 321 -4.78 20.48 12.11
C VAL A 321 -5.84 21.56 12.25
N ARG A 322 -5.44 22.82 12.06
CA ARG A 322 -6.32 24.00 12.23
C ARG A 322 -6.88 24.51 10.92
N THR A 323 -6.26 24.18 9.80
CA THR A 323 -6.62 24.68 8.47
C THR A 323 -6.31 23.60 7.46
N VAL A 324 -7.30 23.26 6.65
CA VAL A 324 -7.21 22.25 5.60
C VAL A 324 -7.70 22.87 4.28
N GLY A 325 -6.88 22.75 3.25
CA GLY A 325 -7.23 23.02 1.85
C GLY A 325 -7.61 21.74 1.09
N ASN A 326 -8.22 21.89 -0.08
CA ASN A 326 -8.74 20.79 -0.92
C ASN A 326 -9.65 19.80 -0.16
N ARG A 327 -10.74 20.35 0.39
CA ARG A 327 -11.67 19.60 1.24
C ARG A 327 -13.07 19.63 0.63
N ILE A 328 -13.75 18.49 0.65
CA ILE A 328 -15.21 18.41 0.56
C ILE A 328 -15.81 19.11 1.80
N PRO A 329 -16.57 20.20 1.66
CA PRO A 329 -16.96 21.06 2.78
C PRO A 329 -17.99 20.36 3.69
N THR A 330 -17.54 19.59 4.68
CA THR A 330 -18.43 18.86 5.60
C THR A 330 -17.93 18.84 7.05
N ASP A 331 -18.57 19.63 7.90
CA ASP A 331 -18.55 19.70 9.39
C ASP A 331 -17.29 20.19 10.16
N PRO A 332 -17.46 20.75 11.38
CA PRO A 332 -16.41 21.35 12.20
C PRO A 332 -15.59 20.34 13.02
N HIS A 333 -15.42 19.13 12.49
CA HIS A 333 -14.66 18.04 13.11
C HIS A 333 -13.19 18.44 13.36
N ASP A 334 -12.65 17.99 14.50
CA ASP A 334 -11.26 18.21 14.85
C ASP A 334 -10.40 17.24 14.03
N LYS A 335 -9.34 17.76 13.41
CA LYS A 335 -8.43 16.94 12.60
C LYS A 335 -7.10 16.75 13.31
N ILE A 336 -6.55 15.54 13.22
CA ILE A 336 -5.22 15.20 13.73
C ILE A 336 -4.39 14.70 12.56
N ALA A 337 -3.18 15.24 12.41
CA ALA A 337 -2.18 14.76 11.47
C ALA A 337 -1.10 13.96 12.21
N VAL A 338 -0.72 12.84 11.61
CA VAL A 338 0.49 12.08 11.91
C VAL A 338 1.50 12.44 10.84
N ILE A 339 2.52 13.22 11.19
CA ILE A 339 3.57 13.65 10.27
C ILE A 339 4.66 12.57 10.26
N LEU A 340 4.86 11.95 9.11
CA LEU A 340 5.66 10.74 8.96
C LEU A 340 7.13 11.03 8.63
N ASP A 341 7.43 12.16 7.98
CA ASP A 341 8.80 12.64 7.80
C ASP A 341 8.93 14.16 7.54
N ASP A 342 10.17 14.60 7.26
CA ASP A 342 10.49 15.98 6.87
C ASP A 342 10.28 16.26 5.37
N GLY A 343 9.99 15.22 4.58
CA GLY A 343 9.64 15.28 3.16
C GLY A 343 8.22 15.80 2.93
N GLY A 344 7.35 15.70 3.93
CA GLY A 344 6.01 16.28 3.91
C GLY A 344 4.88 15.25 3.97
N ASP A 345 5.20 13.96 4.08
CA ASP A 345 4.22 12.89 4.18
C ASP A 345 3.44 12.95 5.49
N ALA A 346 2.12 12.82 5.39
CA ALA A 346 1.26 12.81 6.56
C ALA A 346 -0.04 12.05 6.32
N ILE A 347 -0.56 11.45 7.39
CA ILE A 347 -1.92 10.92 7.41
C ILE A 347 -2.75 11.81 8.31
N VAL A 348 -3.86 12.30 7.78
CA VAL A 348 -4.80 13.15 8.47
C VAL A 348 -6.05 12.35 8.78
N PHE A 349 -6.51 12.47 10.00
CA PHE A 349 -7.76 11.86 10.45
C PHE A 349 -8.80 12.94 10.64
N ASN A 350 -9.97 12.70 10.08
CA ASN A 350 -11.18 13.42 10.45
C ASN A 350 -11.73 12.80 11.74
N ASP A 351 -11.69 13.56 12.85
CA ASP A 351 -12.24 13.13 14.14
C ASP A 351 -11.60 11.88 14.74
N PHE A 352 -10.27 11.87 14.87
CA PHE A 352 -9.55 10.74 15.47
C PHE A 352 -10.05 10.45 16.91
N PRO A 353 -10.74 9.34 17.16
CA PRO A 353 -11.17 8.99 18.50
C PRO A 353 -9.91 8.66 19.30
N GLY A 354 -9.75 9.25 20.48
CA GLY A 354 -8.51 9.09 21.26
C GLY A 354 -8.18 7.60 21.45
N PRO A 355 -7.15 7.05 20.76
CA PRO A 355 -6.95 5.62 20.68
C PRO A 355 -6.51 5.10 22.05
N SER A 356 -7.04 3.95 22.45
CA SER A 356 -6.53 3.25 23.62
C SER A 356 -5.31 2.41 23.24
N ALA A 357 -4.53 1.97 24.23
CA ALA A 357 -3.40 1.08 23.98
C ALA A 357 -3.83 -0.32 23.47
N ASP A 358 -5.13 -0.62 23.52
CA ASP A 358 -5.72 -1.86 23.02
C ASP A 358 -6.16 -1.72 21.54
N ASP A 359 -6.21 -0.49 21.02
CA ASP A 359 -6.60 -0.16 19.65
C ASP A 359 -5.33 0.07 18.81
N VAL A 360 -4.66 -1.02 18.43
CA VAL A 360 -3.51 -0.95 17.52
C VAL A 360 -4.00 -0.47 16.16
N ALA A 361 -3.81 0.82 15.87
CA ALA A 361 -4.37 1.49 14.71
C ALA A 361 -3.34 1.64 13.58
N ILE A 362 -2.06 1.87 13.90
CA ILE A 362 -1.01 2.12 12.89
C ILE A 362 0.07 1.06 13.04
N VAL A 363 0.41 0.39 11.94
CA VAL A 363 1.44 -0.66 11.86
C VAL A 363 2.55 -0.18 10.93
N PHE A 364 3.78 -0.12 11.43
CA PHE A 364 4.96 0.31 10.70
C PHE A 364 5.63 -0.85 9.94
N ALA A 365 6.52 -0.52 9.00
CA ALA A 365 7.19 -1.50 8.15
C ALA A 365 8.07 -2.50 8.93
N ASP A 366 8.58 -2.11 10.09
CA ASP A 366 9.35 -2.96 11.01
C ASP A 366 8.47 -3.77 11.98
N GLY A 367 7.14 -3.67 11.85
CA GLY A 367 6.15 -4.30 12.71
C GLY A 367 5.90 -3.56 14.02
N ALA A 368 6.53 -2.39 14.25
CA ALA A 368 6.15 -1.53 15.36
C ALA A 368 4.71 -1.03 15.21
N THR A 369 4.08 -0.65 16.32
CA THR A 369 2.67 -0.23 16.32
C THR A 369 2.47 1.09 17.07
N CYS A 370 1.52 1.91 16.61
CA CYS A 370 1.07 3.12 17.28
C CYS A 370 -0.46 3.10 17.53
N PRO A 371 -0.93 3.49 18.73
CA PRO A 371 -0.14 3.89 19.90
C PRO A 371 0.73 2.74 20.45
N PRO A 372 1.97 3.00 20.88
CA PRO A 372 2.78 1.99 21.52
C PRO A 372 2.14 1.57 22.85
N ARG A 373 2.33 0.31 23.28
CA ARG A 373 1.82 -0.18 24.58
C ARG A 373 2.21 0.79 25.71
N GLY A 374 1.21 1.37 26.38
CA GLY A 374 1.38 2.34 27.47
C GLY A 374 1.08 3.81 27.13
N PHE A 375 0.60 4.11 25.92
CA PHE A 375 0.19 5.45 25.50
C PHE A 375 -1.18 5.84 26.09
N SER A 376 -1.27 6.08 27.40
CA SER A 376 -2.52 6.50 28.04
C SER A 376 -2.72 8.02 27.95
N SER A 377 -3.73 8.42 27.18
CA SER A 377 -4.38 9.75 27.10
C SER A 377 -3.64 10.89 26.37
N LEU A 378 -3.90 10.99 25.07
CA LEU A 378 -3.71 12.20 24.25
C LEU A 378 -4.66 13.31 24.72
N ARG A 379 -4.31 14.03 25.80
CA ARG A 379 -4.93 15.33 26.14
C ARG A 379 -3.98 16.51 26.05
N ARG A 380 -2.76 16.32 25.55
CA ARG A 380 -1.81 17.41 25.27
C ARG A 380 -0.96 17.08 24.04
N PRO A 381 -0.60 18.08 23.21
CA PRO A 381 0.29 17.88 22.07
C PRO A 381 1.62 17.33 22.57
N ILE A 382 1.96 16.11 22.14
CA ILE A 382 3.25 15.51 22.41
C ILE A 382 4.19 16.07 21.35
N ARG A 383 5.04 17.04 21.72
CA ARG A 383 6.33 17.16 21.06
C ARG A 383 7.11 15.93 21.49
N LEU A 384 7.28 14.94 20.60
CA LEU A 384 8.25 13.88 20.82
C LEU A 384 9.62 14.56 20.90
N GLN A 385 10.09 14.84 22.11
CA GLN A 385 11.44 15.36 22.30
C GLN A 385 12.44 14.23 22.08
N THR A 386 12.99 14.12 20.87
CA THR A 386 14.35 13.58 20.70
C THR A 386 15.13 14.25 19.57
N ARG A 387 15.68 15.45 19.86
CA ARG A 387 17.00 16.00 19.47
C ARG A 387 16.96 17.50 19.21
N LEU A 388 17.01 18.25 20.31
CA LEU A 388 17.53 19.61 20.29
C LEU A 388 19.07 19.55 20.13
N ARG A 389 19.59 19.71 18.90
CA ARG A 389 20.98 20.08 18.47
C ARG A 389 21.14 19.58 17.02
N VAL A 390 21.43 20.35 15.96
CA VAL A 390 22.15 21.61 15.77
C VAL A 390 21.71 22.22 14.43
N LEU A 391 20.99 23.35 14.42
CA LEU A 391 20.89 24.24 13.25
C LEU A 391 20.89 25.72 13.65
N GLN A 392 21.72 26.07 14.65
CA GLN A 392 22.10 27.47 14.90
C GLN A 392 23.59 27.77 14.69
N ASP A 393 24.41 26.80 14.29
CA ASP A 393 25.86 26.99 14.20
C ASP A 393 26.48 26.79 12.79
N ARG A 394 25.69 26.90 11.72
CA ARG A 394 26.21 26.99 10.33
C ARG A 394 26.21 28.42 9.76
N ARG A 395 26.18 29.45 10.60
CA ARG A 395 26.44 30.85 10.18
C ARG A 395 27.58 31.55 10.95
N GLN A 396 28.37 30.84 11.75
CA GLN A 396 29.60 31.37 12.33
C GLN A 396 30.73 30.33 12.22
N GLY A 397 31.52 30.38 11.14
CA GLY A 397 32.63 29.42 11.03
C GLY A 397 33.45 29.32 9.75
N ALA A 398 33.53 30.35 8.89
CA ALA A 398 34.62 30.58 7.93
C ALA A 398 34.38 31.96 7.27
N ALA A 399 35.28 32.94 7.19
CA ALA A 399 36.69 33.04 7.49
C ALA A 399 37.05 34.50 7.82
N LEU A 400 38.19 34.67 8.49
CA LEU A 400 38.80 35.91 8.92
C LEU A 400 39.23 36.84 7.76
N SER A 401 39.14 38.16 8.03
CA SER A 401 40.21 39.18 7.92
C SER A 401 39.85 40.47 7.17
N SER A 402 39.70 41.57 7.92
CA SER A 402 40.17 42.92 7.55
C SER A 402 40.15 43.85 8.77
N PRO A 403 41.06 44.85 8.84
CA PRO A 403 41.42 45.57 10.08
C PRO A 403 40.44 46.70 10.46
N PRO A 404 40.51 47.27 11.68
CA PRO A 404 39.46 48.14 12.20
C PRO A 404 39.47 49.53 11.53
N PRO A 405 38.32 50.19 11.40
CA PRO A 405 38.25 51.52 10.82
C PRO A 405 38.79 52.58 11.79
N SER A 406 39.62 53.46 11.23
CA SER A 406 40.16 54.66 11.85
C SER A 406 39.06 55.65 12.26
N ARG A 407 39.22 56.24 13.45
CA ARG A 407 38.50 57.45 13.87
C ARG A 407 38.75 58.59 12.88
N SER A 408 37.68 59.24 12.42
CA SER A 408 37.71 60.64 12.00
C SER A 408 36.44 61.36 12.46
N THR A 409 36.66 62.45 13.20
CA THR A 409 35.72 63.44 13.72
C THR A 409 35.20 64.39 12.64
N SER A 410 33.90 64.73 12.66
CA SER A 410 33.33 66.06 12.34
C SER A 410 31.78 66.00 12.32
N THR A 411 31.05 66.58 13.28
CA THR A 411 30.52 67.96 13.36
C THR A 411 29.06 68.10 12.87
N VAL A 412 28.15 68.22 13.85
CA VAL A 412 26.94 69.06 14.00
C VAL A 412 26.28 69.67 12.74
N ALA A 413 24.96 69.47 12.60
CA ALA A 413 23.98 70.54 12.38
C ALA A 413 22.52 70.05 12.57
N THR A 414 21.87 70.59 13.60
CA THR A 414 20.41 70.57 13.80
C THR A 414 19.79 71.65 12.91
N VAL A 415 18.71 71.35 12.17
CA VAL A 415 17.81 72.38 11.62
C VAL A 415 16.37 71.97 11.90
N ARG A 416 15.72 72.77 12.74
CA ARG A 416 14.26 72.94 12.84
C ARG A 416 13.84 74.05 11.87
N THR A 417 12.74 73.85 11.17
CA THR A 417 11.80 74.88 10.68
C THR A 417 10.49 74.15 10.41
N SER A 418 9.30 74.63 10.74
CA SER A 418 8.78 75.82 11.43
C SER A 418 7.33 75.52 11.76
#